data_AF-F7PG69-F1
#
_entry.id   AF-F7PG69-F1
#
_cell.length_a   1.000
_cell.length_b   1.000
_cell.length_c   1.000
_cell.angle_alpha   90.00
_cell.angle_beta   90.00
_cell.angle_gamma   90.00
#
_symmetry.space_group_name_H-M   'P 1'
#
loop_
_entity.id
_entity.type
_entity.pdbx_description
1 polymer ?
#
loop_
_entity_poly.entity_id
_entity_poly.type
_entity_poly.pdbx_seq_one_letter_code
_entity_poly.pdbx_strand_id
1 'polypeptide(L)'
;MSTPPGEYYTAERWQNWIERIESEDIDPEQEDSARLLLNLQDDTAIAVAKIVTDYDDGELEAERALEELEGVREIVLDDVAIDDEEKLMVVDGVQTSLVCVFYAAEEYVAGGVAEAPIADLIEAASEAEAEENMDAALGYCAQAGTRIIADEAELPRDVVDDLEFGLVAEWVNGLDSLQTAMSDPEVVEEDEE
;
A
#
# COMPACT_ATOMS: atom_id res chain seq x y z
N MET A 1 -11.89 -9.67 -17.63
CA MET A 1 -12.86 -10.66 -17.09
C MET A 1 -13.37 -10.09 -15.79
N SER A 2 -14.68 -10.12 -15.47
CA SER A 2 -15.12 -9.69 -14.13
C SER A 2 -14.66 -10.72 -13.10
N THR A 3 -13.89 -10.26 -12.12
CA THR A 3 -13.44 -11.02 -10.96
C THR A 3 -14.63 -11.71 -10.29
N PRO A 4 -14.52 -12.99 -9.90
CA PRO A 4 -15.59 -13.68 -9.19
C PRO A 4 -16.00 -12.88 -7.93
N PRO A 5 -17.29 -12.91 -7.55
CA PRO A 5 -17.71 -12.30 -6.29
C PRO A 5 -16.94 -12.97 -5.13
N GLY A 6 -16.11 -12.19 -4.44
CA GLY A 6 -15.28 -12.65 -3.31
C GLY A 6 -13.77 -12.68 -3.55
N GLU A 7 -13.25 -12.23 -4.70
CA GLU A 7 -11.81 -12.00 -4.88
C GLU A 7 -11.55 -10.49 -5.04
N TYR A 8 -11.00 -9.85 -4.01
CA TYR A 8 -10.66 -8.42 -4.03
C TYR A 8 -9.45 -8.12 -4.92
N TYR A 9 -8.52 -9.06 -4.97
CA TYR A 9 -7.30 -9.01 -5.76
C TYR A 9 -6.91 -10.42 -6.21
N THR A 10 -6.37 -10.57 -7.41
CA THR A 10 -6.01 -11.88 -7.97
C THR A 10 -4.55 -11.88 -8.42
N ALA A 11 -3.94 -13.07 -8.41
CA ALA A 11 -2.60 -13.26 -8.96
C ALA A 11 -2.53 -12.87 -10.45
N GLU A 12 -3.59 -13.11 -11.24
CA GLU A 12 -3.65 -12.69 -12.64
C GLU A 12 -3.57 -11.16 -12.78
N ARG A 13 -4.27 -10.40 -11.93
CA ARG A 13 -4.23 -8.92 -11.96
C ARG A 13 -2.86 -8.38 -11.61
N TRP A 14 -2.22 -8.92 -10.57
CA TRP A 14 -0.84 -8.57 -10.23
C TRP A 14 0.12 -8.89 -11.37
N GLN A 15 0.02 -10.10 -11.93
CA GLN A 15 0.90 -10.53 -13.02
C GLN A 15 0.72 -9.69 -14.29
N ASN A 16 -0.48 -9.20 -14.61
CA ASN A 16 -0.67 -8.28 -15.74
C ASN A 16 0.16 -6.99 -15.58
N TRP A 17 0.20 -6.42 -14.37
CA TRP A 17 1.05 -5.26 -14.09
C TRP A 17 2.53 -5.59 -14.22
N ILE A 18 2.96 -6.73 -13.70
CA ILE A 18 4.35 -7.21 -13.83
C ILE A 18 4.74 -7.41 -15.29
N GLU A 19 3.91 -8.07 -16.09
CA GLU A 19 4.14 -8.27 -17.53
C GLU A 19 4.23 -6.93 -18.27
N ARG A 20 3.41 -5.95 -17.89
CA ARG A 20 3.46 -4.60 -18.44
C ARG A 20 4.79 -3.91 -18.14
N ILE A 21 5.22 -3.92 -16.88
CA ILE A 21 6.53 -3.38 -16.44
C ILE A 21 7.68 -4.09 -17.18
N GLU A 22 7.60 -5.41 -17.33
CA GLU A 22 8.61 -6.19 -18.06
C GLU A 22 8.67 -5.79 -19.55
N SER A 23 7.54 -5.45 -20.16
CA SER A 23 7.45 -5.09 -21.57
C SER A 23 7.85 -3.65 -21.93
N GLU A 24 7.68 -2.71 -20.99
CA GLU A 24 7.91 -1.27 -21.21
C GLU A 24 9.35 -0.85 -20.88
N ASP A 25 9.80 0.32 -21.33
CA ASP A 25 11.10 0.88 -20.92
C ASP A 25 10.89 1.69 -19.63
N ILE A 26 11.33 1.15 -18.50
CA ILE A 26 10.98 1.69 -17.18
C ILE A 26 12.11 2.57 -16.66
N ASP A 27 11.81 3.85 -16.51
CA ASP A 27 12.70 4.84 -15.91
C ASP A 27 11.90 5.68 -14.91
N PRO A 28 12.10 5.50 -13.58
CA PRO A 28 11.38 6.25 -12.55
C PRO A 28 11.51 7.78 -12.66
N GLU A 29 12.51 8.30 -13.39
CA GLU A 29 12.65 9.73 -13.64
C GLU A 29 11.68 10.24 -14.72
N GLN A 30 11.03 9.34 -15.47
CA GLN A 30 10.09 9.64 -16.54
C GLN A 30 8.64 9.60 -16.01
N GLU A 31 7.84 10.59 -16.41
CA GLU A 31 6.46 10.76 -15.93
C GLU A 31 5.57 9.53 -16.19
N ASP A 32 5.69 8.93 -17.37
CA ASP A 32 4.85 7.80 -17.77
C ASP A 32 5.18 6.52 -16.97
N SER A 33 6.47 6.23 -16.74
CA SER A 33 6.89 5.12 -15.89
C SER A 33 6.53 5.33 -14.43
N ALA A 34 6.70 6.55 -13.90
CA ALA A 34 6.29 6.89 -12.55
C ALA A 34 4.77 6.71 -12.37
N ARG A 35 3.97 7.13 -13.36
CA ARG A 35 2.52 6.91 -13.36
C ARG A 35 2.17 5.43 -13.39
N LEU A 36 2.86 4.62 -14.19
CA LEU A 36 2.63 3.17 -14.25
C LEU A 36 2.89 2.50 -12.88
N LEU A 37 3.98 2.85 -12.21
CA LEU A 37 4.31 2.31 -10.88
C LEU A 37 3.31 2.74 -9.81
N LEU A 38 2.89 4.02 -9.84
CA LEU A 38 1.84 4.53 -8.96
C LEU A 38 0.50 3.83 -9.21
N ASN A 39 0.13 3.61 -10.48
CA ASN A 39 -1.08 2.89 -10.84
C ASN A 39 -1.09 1.47 -10.26
N LEU A 40 0.02 0.73 -10.31
CA LEU A 40 0.16 -0.59 -9.68
C LEU A 40 -0.03 -0.52 -8.15
N GLN A 41 0.61 0.46 -7.52
CA GLN A 41 0.49 0.69 -6.07
C GLN A 41 -0.96 1.02 -5.67
N ASP A 42 -1.59 1.96 -6.37
CA ASP A 42 -2.97 2.40 -6.15
C ASP A 42 -3.94 1.23 -6.37
N ASP A 43 -3.76 0.45 -7.43
CA ASP A 43 -4.58 -0.71 -7.76
C ASP A 43 -4.65 -1.72 -6.59
N THR A 44 -3.51 -1.93 -5.93
CA THR A 44 -3.41 -2.76 -4.72
C THR A 44 -4.05 -2.07 -3.51
N ALA A 45 -3.76 -0.80 -3.28
CA ALA A 45 -4.33 -0.02 -2.19
C ALA A 45 -5.87 0.04 -2.25
N ILE A 46 -6.44 0.12 -3.46
CA ILE A 46 -7.89 0.05 -3.72
C ILE A 46 -8.47 -1.30 -3.31
N ALA A 47 -7.76 -2.40 -3.56
CA ALA A 47 -8.22 -3.71 -3.13
C ALA A 47 -8.26 -3.81 -1.60
N VAL A 48 -7.22 -3.29 -0.91
CA VAL A 48 -7.18 -3.20 0.55
C VAL A 48 -8.31 -2.31 1.08
N ALA A 49 -8.51 -1.12 0.52
CA ALA A 49 -9.57 -0.19 0.91
C ALA A 49 -10.96 -0.83 0.78
N LYS A 50 -11.21 -1.61 -0.27
CA LYS A 50 -12.48 -2.35 -0.44
C LYS A 50 -12.69 -3.41 0.63
N ILE A 51 -11.67 -4.18 0.98
CA ILE A 51 -11.77 -5.17 2.07
C ILE A 51 -12.14 -4.48 3.38
N VAL A 52 -11.46 -3.38 3.69
CA VAL A 52 -11.70 -2.62 4.93
C VAL A 52 -13.08 -1.96 4.93
N THR A 53 -13.54 -1.45 3.79
CA THR A 53 -14.88 -0.87 3.63
C THR A 53 -15.95 -1.91 3.87
N ASP A 54 -15.82 -3.10 3.27
CA ASP A 54 -16.77 -4.19 3.47
C ASP A 54 -16.76 -4.71 4.92
N TYR A 55 -15.63 -4.64 5.61
CA TYR A 55 -15.54 -4.88 7.05
C TYR A 55 -16.30 -3.82 7.88
N ASP A 56 -16.09 -2.53 7.60
CA ASP A 56 -16.75 -1.43 8.32
C ASP A 56 -18.27 -1.41 8.08
N ASP A 57 -18.71 -1.77 6.88
CA ASP A 57 -20.14 -1.92 6.52
C ASP A 57 -20.76 -3.21 7.10
N GLY A 58 -19.95 -4.08 7.69
CA GLY A 58 -20.38 -5.35 8.27
C GLY A 58 -20.75 -6.42 7.24
N GLU A 59 -20.31 -6.26 5.99
CA GLU A 59 -20.39 -7.27 4.94
C GLU A 59 -19.34 -8.38 5.14
N LEU A 60 -18.19 -8.03 5.74
CA LEU A 60 -17.15 -8.97 6.19
C LEU A 60 -17.04 -9.00 7.73
N GLU A 61 -16.86 -10.20 8.28
CA GLU A 61 -16.42 -10.36 9.67
C GLU A 61 -14.90 -10.20 9.76
N ALA A 62 -14.39 -9.77 10.93
CA ALA A 62 -12.96 -9.51 11.14
C ALA A 62 -12.05 -10.68 10.72
N GLU A 63 -12.42 -11.92 11.06
CA GLU A 63 -11.65 -13.12 10.67
C GLU A 63 -11.56 -13.24 9.14
N ARG A 64 -12.66 -13.01 8.43
CA ARG A 64 -12.66 -13.08 6.97
C ARG A 64 -11.91 -11.91 6.35
N ALA A 65 -12.05 -10.69 6.87
CA ALA A 65 -11.30 -9.54 6.37
C ALA A 65 -9.79 -9.75 6.50
N LEU A 66 -9.31 -10.31 7.61
CA LEU A 66 -7.91 -10.67 7.79
C LEU A 66 -7.46 -11.77 6.80
N GLU A 67 -8.29 -12.78 6.52
CA GLU A 67 -7.98 -13.79 5.49
C GLU A 67 -7.87 -13.18 4.09
N GLU A 68 -8.75 -12.23 3.74
CA GLU A 68 -8.68 -11.55 2.43
C GLU A 68 -7.43 -10.67 2.34
N LEU A 69 -7.11 -9.89 3.38
CA LEU A 69 -5.89 -9.07 3.43
C LEU A 69 -4.63 -9.92 3.29
N GLU A 70 -4.57 -11.05 4.01
CA GLU A 70 -3.45 -12.01 3.89
C GLU A 70 -3.35 -12.55 2.46
N GLY A 71 -4.46 -12.90 1.81
CA GLY A 71 -4.46 -13.36 0.43
C GLY A 71 -3.93 -12.33 -0.57
N VAL A 72 -4.33 -11.05 -0.44
CA VAL A 72 -3.78 -9.97 -1.28
C VAL A 72 -2.29 -9.79 -1.01
N ARG A 73 -1.88 -9.78 0.26
CA ARG A 73 -0.48 -9.64 0.67
C ARG A 73 0.40 -10.76 0.13
N GLU A 74 -0.05 -12.00 0.20
CA GLU A 74 0.67 -13.15 -0.34
C GLU A 74 0.89 -13.05 -1.86
N ILE A 75 -0.10 -12.54 -2.60
CA ILE A 75 0.03 -12.32 -4.05
C ILE A 75 1.06 -11.22 -4.33
N VAL A 76 0.93 -10.09 -3.64
CA VAL A 76 1.69 -8.87 -3.93
C VAL A 76 3.14 -8.98 -3.47
N LEU A 77 3.40 -9.64 -2.35
CA LEU A 77 4.74 -9.78 -1.77
C LEU A 77 5.45 -11.09 -2.15
N ASP A 78 4.88 -11.89 -3.07
CA ASP A 78 5.59 -13.05 -3.62
C ASP A 78 6.78 -12.60 -4.49
N ASP A 79 7.74 -13.51 -4.67
CA ASP A 79 8.92 -13.27 -5.49
C ASP A 79 8.51 -13.00 -6.95
N VAL A 80 8.93 -11.84 -7.47
CA VAL A 80 8.65 -11.46 -8.87
C VAL A 80 9.76 -11.95 -9.79
N ALA A 81 9.38 -12.65 -10.86
CA ALA A 81 10.31 -13.18 -11.85
C ALA A 81 10.51 -12.19 -13.01
N ILE A 82 11.33 -11.15 -12.79
CA ILE A 82 11.80 -10.24 -13.84
C ILE A 82 13.31 -10.46 -14.04
N ASP A 83 13.73 -10.71 -15.28
CA ASP A 83 15.15 -10.93 -15.63
C ASP A 83 15.99 -9.64 -15.53
N ASP A 84 15.36 -8.48 -15.67
CA ASP A 84 16.00 -7.16 -15.62
C ASP A 84 16.12 -6.66 -14.16
N GLU A 85 17.36 -6.54 -13.66
CA GLU A 85 17.64 -6.13 -12.28
C GLU A 85 17.13 -4.71 -11.96
N GLU A 86 17.14 -3.78 -12.91
CA GLU A 86 16.68 -2.41 -12.68
C GLU A 86 15.16 -2.38 -12.53
N LYS A 87 14.45 -3.14 -13.36
CA LYS A 87 12.99 -3.30 -13.25
C LYS A 87 12.57 -4.06 -12.00
N LEU A 88 13.34 -5.06 -11.60
CA LEU A 88 13.08 -5.77 -10.35
C LEU A 88 13.20 -4.83 -9.16
N MET A 89 14.24 -3.98 -9.10
CA MET A 89 14.42 -3.00 -8.03
C MET A 89 13.27 -2.00 -7.90
N VAL A 90 12.64 -1.58 -9.01
CA VAL A 90 11.49 -0.66 -8.93
C VAL A 90 10.23 -1.37 -8.45
N VAL A 91 10.03 -2.65 -8.82
CA VAL A 91 8.94 -3.47 -8.31
C VAL A 91 9.13 -3.74 -6.82
N ASP A 92 10.35 -4.03 -6.38
CA ASP A 92 10.69 -4.19 -4.96
C ASP A 92 10.37 -2.91 -4.16
N GLY A 93 10.57 -1.74 -4.76
CA GLY A 93 10.16 -0.45 -4.18
C GLY A 93 8.65 -0.35 -3.95
N VAL A 94 7.86 -0.69 -4.97
CA VAL A 94 6.39 -0.73 -4.86
C VAL A 94 5.92 -1.79 -3.86
N GLN A 95 6.53 -2.97 -3.83
CA GLN A 95 6.23 -3.97 -2.80
C GLN A 95 6.55 -3.44 -1.39
N THR A 96 7.69 -2.75 -1.24
CA THR A 96 8.13 -2.17 0.03
C THR A 96 7.14 -1.13 0.54
N SER A 97 6.65 -0.22 -0.31
CA SER A 97 5.64 0.78 0.08
C SER A 97 4.33 0.11 0.54
N LEU A 98 3.90 -0.95 -0.17
CA LEU A 98 2.68 -1.69 0.12
C LEU A 98 2.73 -2.52 1.41
N VAL A 99 3.92 -2.87 1.92
CA VAL A 99 4.06 -3.53 3.24
C VAL A 99 3.27 -2.74 4.29
N CYS A 100 3.49 -1.43 4.41
CA CYS A 100 2.82 -0.64 5.42
C CYS A 100 1.29 -0.56 5.23
N VAL A 101 0.81 -0.60 3.99
CA VAL A 101 -0.62 -0.62 3.67
C VAL A 101 -1.29 -1.86 4.25
N PHE A 102 -0.69 -3.04 4.06
CA PHE A 102 -1.21 -4.29 4.62
C PHE A 102 -1.20 -4.27 6.15
N TYR A 103 -0.07 -3.87 6.76
CA TYR A 103 0.04 -3.83 8.21
C TYR A 103 -0.93 -2.83 8.85
N ALA A 104 -1.18 -1.68 8.21
CA ALA A 104 -2.19 -0.72 8.66
C ALA A 104 -3.60 -1.31 8.62
N ALA A 105 -3.96 -1.99 7.54
CA ALA A 105 -5.29 -2.61 7.41
C ALA A 105 -5.48 -3.78 8.39
N GLU A 106 -4.48 -4.65 8.54
CA GLU A 106 -4.49 -5.75 9.51
C GLU A 106 -4.61 -5.22 10.95
N GLU A 107 -3.84 -4.19 11.31
CA GLU A 107 -3.92 -3.55 12.63
C GLU A 107 -5.27 -2.87 12.85
N TYR A 108 -5.84 -2.20 11.84
CA TYR A 108 -7.16 -1.59 11.95
C TYR A 108 -8.26 -2.63 12.24
N VAL A 109 -8.25 -3.76 11.51
CA VAL A 109 -9.24 -4.84 11.70
C VAL A 109 -9.05 -5.55 13.05
N ALA A 110 -7.81 -5.80 13.48
CA ALA A 110 -7.51 -6.60 14.67
C ALA A 110 -7.38 -5.78 15.97
N GLY A 111 -6.69 -4.65 15.91
CA GLY A 111 -6.30 -3.77 17.02
C GLY A 111 -7.11 -2.47 17.10
N GLY A 112 -7.72 -2.04 16.00
CA GLY A 112 -8.49 -0.80 15.91
C GLY A 112 -7.62 0.41 15.60
N VAL A 113 -8.12 1.60 15.93
CA VAL A 113 -7.51 2.88 15.56
C VAL A 113 -6.51 3.33 16.62
N ALA A 114 -5.32 3.75 16.19
CA ALA A 114 -4.33 4.35 17.07
C ALA A 114 -4.86 5.68 17.70
N GLU A 115 -4.42 5.97 18.92
CA GLU A 115 -4.83 7.19 19.64
C GLU A 115 -3.97 8.43 19.29
N ALA A 116 -2.75 8.23 18.80
CA ALA A 116 -1.80 9.30 18.55
C ALA A 116 -2.06 10.00 17.19
N PRO A 117 -1.73 11.29 17.05
CA PRO A 117 -1.76 12.00 15.77
C PRO A 117 -0.83 11.36 14.73
N ILE A 118 -1.21 11.44 13.45
CA ILE A 118 -0.40 10.94 12.33
C ILE A 118 1.01 11.56 12.32
N ALA A 119 1.12 12.87 12.56
CA ALA A 119 2.41 13.56 12.60
C ALA A 119 3.36 12.97 13.66
N ASP A 120 2.86 12.80 14.89
CA ASP A 120 3.64 12.24 16.00
C ASP A 120 4.06 10.78 15.72
N LEU A 121 3.20 10.01 15.04
CA LEU A 121 3.51 8.63 14.63
C LEU A 121 4.60 8.58 13.56
N ILE A 122 4.54 9.45 12.54
CA ILE A 122 5.56 9.50 11.48
C ILE A 122 6.90 10.01 12.03
N GLU A 123 6.89 10.98 12.94
CA GLU A 123 8.11 11.42 13.64
C GLU A 123 8.74 10.26 14.43
N ALA A 124 7.93 9.54 15.21
CA ALA A 124 8.39 8.35 15.94
C ALA A 124 8.90 7.23 15.02
N ALA A 125 8.28 7.06 13.85
CA ALA A 125 8.76 6.12 12.83
C ALA A 125 10.15 6.51 12.31
N SER A 126 10.36 7.79 12.03
CA SER A 126 11.63 8.32 11.54
C SER A 126 12.74 8.20 12.59
N GLU A 127 12.42 8.48 13.86
CA GLU A 127 13.35 8.25 14.98
C GLU A 127 13.73 6.77 15.11
N ALA A 128 12.74 5.86 15.02
CA ALA A 128 12.98 4.43 15.06
C ALA A 128 13.83 3.94 13.86
N GLU A 129 13.61 4.47 12.66
CA GLU A 129 14.44 4.18 11.49
C GLU A 129 15.89 4.61 11.71
N ALA A 130 16.12 5.83 12.23
CA ALA A 130 17.46 6.34 12.54
C ALA A 130 18.17 5.51 13.64
N GLU A 131 17.41 4.85 14.50
CA GLU A 131 17.91 3.91 15.51
C GLU A 131 18.08 2.47 15.00
N GLU A 132 17.89 2.24 13.69
CA GLU A 132 17.93 0.91 13.06
C GLU A 132 16.90 -0.07 13.65
N ASN A 133 15.74 0.44 14.09
CA ASN A 133 14.64 -0.34 14.64
C ASN A 133 13.46 -0.39 13.66
N MET A 134 13.63 -1.17 12.59
CA MET A 134 12.69 -1.25 11.47
C MET A 134 11.32 -1.79 11.89
N ASP A 135 11.26 -2.73 12.83
CA ASP A 135 10.00 -3.26 13.34
C ASP A 135 9.17 -2.17 14.04
N ALA A 136 9.83 -1.31 14.83
CA ALA A 136 9.15 -0.19 15.47
C ALA A 136 8.76 0.90 14.46
N ALA A 137 9.62 1.19 13.50
CA ALA A 137 9.34 2.17 12.45
C ALA A 137 8.11 1.76 11.63
N LEU A 138 8.06 0.51 11.15
CA LEU A 138 6.91 -0.05 10.45
C LEU A 138 5.65 -0.03 11.33
N GLY A 139 5.77 -0.40 12.61
CA GLY A 139 4.66 -0.38 13.56
C GLY A 139 4.06 1.03 13.75
N TYR A 140 4.88 2.07 13.80
CA TYR A 140 4.41 3.46 13.87
C TYR A 140 3.76 3.92 12.57
N CYS A 141 4.31 3.57 11.40
CA CYS A 141 3.66 3.84 10.11
C CYS A 141 2.32 3.12 9.99
N ALA A 142 2.23 1.84 10.39
CA ALA A 142 0.98 1.09 10.39
C ALA A 142 -0.08 1.72 11.29
N GLN A 143 0.32 2.19 12.48
CA GLN A 143 -0.56 2.98 13.37
C GLN A 143 -1.05 4.26 12.70
N ALA A 144 -0.20 4.98 11.97
CA ALA A 144 -0.62 6.16 11.21
C ALA A 144 -1.65 5.79 10.15
N GLY A 145 -1.45 4.67 9.44
CA GLY A 145 -2.41 4.12 8.48
C GLY A 145 -3.78 3.80 9.10
N THR A 146 -3.84 3.30 10.34
CA THR A 146 -5.14 3.06 11.01
C THR A 146 -5.96 4.35 11.21
N ARG A 147 -5.30 5.50 11.39
CA ARG A 147 -5.95 6.82 11.51
C ARG A 147 -6.56 7.27 10.18
N ILE A 148 -5.84 7.00 9.08
CA ILE A 148 -6.28 7.30 7.70
C ILE A 148 -7.50 6.47 7.36
N ILE A 149 -7.44 5.16 7.62
CA ILE A 149 -8.54 4.23 7.39
C ILE A 149 -9.81 4.67 8.14
N ALA A 150 -9.66 5.09 9.40
CA ALA A 150 -10.78 5.55 10.22
C ALA A 150 -11.37 6.92 9.80
N ASP A 151 -10.84 7.53 8.73
CA ASP A 151 -11.14 8.90 8.28
C ASP A 151 -11.00 9.94 9.41
N GLU A 152 -10.08 9.69 10.35
CA GLU A 152 -9.88 10.56 11.50
C GLU A 152 -8.84 11.66 11.25
N ALA A 153 -7.93 11.43 10.30
CA ALA A 153 -6.91 12.40 9.91
C ALA A 153 -6.33 12.07 8.53
N GLU A 154 -5.94 13.13 7.81
CA GLU A 154 -5.16 13.04 6.57
C GLU A 154 -3.66 13.15 6.87
N LEU A 155 -2.83 12.59 5.99
CA LEU A 155 -1.37 12.76 5.97
C LEU A 155 -1.02 14.25 5.86
N PRO A 156 -0.34 14.83 6.88
CA PRO A 156 0.07 16.23 6.83
C PRO A 156 1.16 16.42 5.78
N ARG A 157 0.89 17.26 4.78
CA ARG A 157 1.84 17.51 3.68
C ARG A 157 3.20 18.02 4.17
N ASP A 158 3.21 18.84 5.20
CA ASP A 158 4.43 19.35 5.83
C ASP A 158 5.29 18.24 6.45
N VAL A 159 4.65 17.21 7.03
CA VAL A 159 5.36 16.04 7.56
C VAL A 159 5.94 15.20 6.41
N VAL A 160 5.16 14.97 5.35
CA VAL A 160 5.61 14.19 4.18
C VAL A 160 6.77 14.87 3.46
N ASP A 161 6.69 16.19 3.25
CA ASP A 161 7.72 16.98 2.55
C ASP A 161 9.06 17.03 3.33
N ASP A 162 9.04 16.84 4.65
CA ASP A 162 10.22 16.88 5.54
C ASP A 162 10.89 15.50 5.72
N LEU A 163 10.33 14.41 5.17
CA LEU A 163 10.89 13.06 5.29
C LEU A 163 12.24 12.92 4.57
N GLU A 164 13.19 12.29 5.27
CA GLU A 164 14.45 11.87 4.65
C GLU A 164 14.22 10.62 3.79
N PHE A 165 15.06 10.43 2.77
CA PHE A 165 15.01 9.21 1.95
C PHE A 165 15.31 7.98 2.82
N GLY A 166 14.38 7.03 2.84
CA GLY A 166 14.42 5.85 3.69
C GLY A 166 13.14 5.02 3.60
N LEU A 167 13.06 3.94 4.38
CA LEU A 167 11.90 3.05 4.46
C LEU A 167 10.65 3.77 4.93
N VAL A 168 10.79 4.72 5.87
CA VAL A 168 9.63 5.49 6.35
C VAL A 168 9.03 6.33 5.22
N ALA A 169 9.85 6.92 4.35
CA ALA A 169 9.36 7.65 3.19
C ALA A 169 8.62 6.74 2.20
N GLU A 170 9.15 5.55 1.91
CA GLU A 170 8.49 4.56 1.05
C GLU A 170 7.14 4.08 1.64
N TRP A 171 7.11 3.78 2.94
CA TRP A 171 5.88 3.38 3.61
C TRP A 171 4.83 4.48 3.66
N VAL A 172 5.24 5.73 3.92
CA VAL A 172 4.34 6.89 3.89
C VAL A 172 3.81 7.13 2.48
N ASN A 173 4.61 6.88 1.43
CA ASN A 173 4.12 6.92 0.05
C ASN A 173 3.00 5.88 -0.19
N GLY A 174 3.16 4.64 0.30
CA GLY A 174 2.10 3.64 0.26
C GLY A 174 0.83 4.07 1.03
N LEU A 175 1.00 4.73 2.17
CA LEU A 175 -0.14 5.28 2.95
C LEU A 175 -0.88 6.41 2.23
N ASP A 176 -0.20 7.19 1.38
CA ASP A 176 -0.84 8.22 0.54
C ASP A 176 -1.75 7.59 -0.52
N SER A 177 -1.32 6.49 -1.15
CA SER A 177 -2.17 5.67 -2.01
C SER A 177 -3.37 5.10 -1.26
N LEU A 178 -3.17 4.59 -0.04
CA LEU A 178 -4.27 4.11 0.81
C LEU A 178 -5.26 5.22 1.14
N GLN A 179 -4.79 6.42 1.51
CA GLN A 179 -5.66 7.57 1.78
C GLN A 179 -6.52 7.94 0.56
N THR A 180 -5.90 7.96 -0.62
CA THR A 180 -6.60 8.21 -1.88
C THR A 180 -7.66 7.15 -2.15
N ALA A 181 -7.29 5.87 -2.00
CA ALA A 181 -8.19 4.74 -2.20
C ALA A 181 -9.38 4.71 -1.22
N MET A 182 -9.15 5.09 0.05
CA MET A 182 -10.23 5.20 1.05
C MET A 182 -11.20 6.35 0.74
N SER A 183 -10.71 7.42 0.10
CA SER A 183 -11.54 8.57 -0.27
C SER A 183 -12.40 8.30 -1.52
N ASP A 184 -11.85 7.56 -2.49
CA ASP A 184 -12.53 7.19 -3.73
C ASP A 184 -12.02 5.85 -4.29
N PRO A 185 -12.66 4.71 -3.94
CA PRO A 185 -12.21 3.38 -4.35
C PRO A 185 -12.63 3.05 -5.79
N GLU A 186 -12.24 3.89 -6.76
CA GLU A 186 -12.36 3.57 -8.19
C GLU A 186 -11.31 2.52 -8.58
N VAL A 187 -11.59 1.71 -9.61
CA VAL A 187 -10.59 0.78 -10.15
C VAL A 187 -9.65 1.56 -11.06
N VAL A 188 -8.34 1.37 -10.90
CA VAL A 188 -7.34 1.87 -11.85
C VAL A 188 -7.49 1.07 -13.15
N GLU A 189 -7.84 1.75 -14.24
CA GLU A 189 -7.84 1.12 -15.56
C GLU A 189 -6.39 0.98 -16.03
N GLU A 190 -6.03 -0.22 -16.50
CA GLU A 190 -4.81 -0.39 -17.28
C GLU A 190 -4.95 0.50 -18.52
N ASP A 191 -4.13 1.56 -18.67
CA ASP A 191 -4.15 2.39 -19.88
C ASP A 191 -4.00 1.47 -21.13
N GLU A 192 -5.12 1.22 -21.83
CA GLU A 192 -5.15 0.41 -23.05
C GLU A 192 -4.57 1.24 -24.21
N GLU A 193 -3.28 1.04 -24.55
CA GLU A 193 -2.72 1.48 -25.85
C GLU A 193 -2.83 0.41 -26.95
#